data_AF-A0A522UEQ7-F1
#
_entry.id   AF-A0A522UEQ7-F1
#
_cell.length_a   1.000
_cell.length_b   1.000
_cell.length_c   1.000
_cell.angle_alpha   90.00
_cell.angle_beta   90.00
_cell.angle_gamma   90.00
#
_symmetry.space_group_name_H-M   'P 1'
#
loop_
_entity.id
_entity.type
_entity.pdbx_description
1 polymer ?
#
loop_
_entity_poly.entity_id
_entity_poly.type
_entity_poly.pdbx_seq_one_letter_code
_entity_poly.pdbx_strand_id
1 'polypeptide(L)'
;MRAQKRLDFCLKLKEHFGDKMDVFGRGINDFDDKWDVLAPYKYSIAMENSVELDNLTEKIGDCFTALTFPFYYGCPNIDKYYDKDSYQLIDINDFDGTCTKIENIINDEQHYKQHLKALTESKNKYINQFVLMPLIANFIKNECEQRNKSTSTKITLMESSKFQKISFRFMIYNIINTLKKL
;
A
#
# COMPACT_ATOMS: atom_id res chain seq x y z
N MET A 1 6.34 13.14 11.65
CA MET A 1 5.61 13.22 12.94
C MET A 1 6.22 12.18 13.88
N ARG A 2 6.32 12.44 15.19
CA ARG A 2 6.87 11.46 16.13
C ARG A 2 5.75 10.53 16.59
N ALA A 3 6.00 9.23 16.70
CA ALA A 3 5.03 8.20 17.12
C ALA A 3 4.25 8.58 18.40
N GLN A 4 4.85 9.39 19.27
CA GLN A 4 4.22 9.94 20.46
C GLN A 4 2.92 10.71 20.18
N LYS A 5 2.88 11.59 19.17
CA LYS A 5 1.68 12.41 18.87
C LYS A 5 0.47 11.55 18.52
N ARG A 6 0.70 10.47 17.79
CA ARG A 6 -0.35 9.51 17.39
C ARG A 6 -0.91 8.77 18.62
N LEU A 7 -0.03 8.36 19.53
CA LEU A 7 -0.43 7.71 20.78
C LEU A 7 -1.23 8.70 21.66
N ASP A 8 -0.73 9.91 21.85
CA ASP A 8 -1.42 10.94 22.64
C ASP A 8 -2.82 11.24 22.09
N PHE A 9 -2.96 11.33 20.77
CA PHE A 9 -4.26 11.51 20.11
C PHE A 9 -5.21 10.33 20.34
N CYS A 10 -4.71 9.09 20.22
CA CYS A 10 -5.49 7.88 20.48
C CYS A 10 -6.00 7.84 21.93
N LEU A 11 -5.15 8.19 22.90
CA LEU A 11 -5.52 8.23 24.32
C LEU A 11 -6.58 9.31 24.59
N LYS A 12 -6.46 10.50 23.99
CA LYS A 12 -7.48 11.54 24.07
C LYS A 12 -8.82 11.12 23.47
N LEU A 13 -8.80 10.41 22.34
CA LEU A 13 -10.01 9.85 21.75
C LEU A 13 -10.66 8.84 22.70
N LYS A 14 -9.89 7.94 23.31
CA LYS A 14 -10.43 6.98 24.29
C LYS A 14 -11.04 7.67 25.51
N GLU A 15 -10.42 8.75 25.99
CA GLU A 15 -10.97 9.57 27.07
C GLU A 15 -12.31 10.21 26.67
N HIS A 16 -12.39 10.78 25.45
CA HIS A 16 -13.60 11.42 24.94
C HIS A 16 -14.75 10.44 24.66
N PHE A 17 -14.46 9.31 23.99
CA PHE A 17 -15.47 8.35 23.57
C PHE A 17 -15.81 7.30 24.64
N GLY A 18 -14.97 7.13 25.66
CA GLY A 18 -15.20 6.19 26.76
C GLY A 18 -15.46 4.77 26.25
N ASP A 19 -16.59 4.19 26.65
CA ASP A 19 -16.99 2.82 26.30
C ASP A 19 -17.44 2.66 24.84
N LYS A 20 -17.56 3.76 24.08
CA LYS A 20 -17.92 3.70 22.64
C LYS A 20 -16.73 3.40 21.73
N MET A 21 -15.52 3.36 22.27
CA MET A 21 -14.28 3.14 21.51
C MET A 21 -13.39 2.15 22.23
N ASP A 22 -12.99 1.10 21.54
CA ASP A 22 -11.98 0.16 22.04
C ASP A 22 -10.60 0.51 21.49
N VAL A 23 -9.58 0.31 22.33
CA VAL A 23 -8.18 0.53 21.97
C VAL A 23 -7.42 -0.77 22.17
N PHE A 24 -6.83 -1.27 21.10
CA PHE A 24 -6.04 -2.49 21.08
C PHE A 24 -4.57 -2.19 20.85
N GLY A 25 -3.70 -2.99 21.47
CA GLY A 25 -2.26 -2.88 21.33
C GLY A 25 -1.51 -3.33 22.57
N ARG A 26 -0.20 -3.56 22.38
CA ARG A 26 0.71 -4.02 23.43
C ARG A 26 0.70 -3.13 24.66
N GLY A 27 0.40 -3.72 25.81
CA GLY A 27 0.31 -3.02 27.08
C GLY A 27 -0.98 -2.22 27.30
N ILE A 28 -1.98 -2.36 26.43
CA ILE A 28 -3.33 -1.77 26.60
C ILE A 28 -4.38 -2.88 26.59
N ASN A 29 -4.64 -3.45 25.42
CA ASN A 29 -5.53 -4.59 25.23
C ASN A 29 -4.91 -5.47 24.14
N ASP A 30 -4.22 -6.52 24.58
CA ASP A 30 -3.44 -7.40 23.72
C ASP A 30 -4.34 -8.29 22.86
N PHE A 31 -3.81 -8.68 21.71
CA PHE A 31 -4.47 -9.56 20.75
C PHE A 31 -3.43 -10.31 19.92
N ASP A 32 -3.79 -11.51 19.44
CA ASP A 32 -2.93 -12.33 18.60
C ASP A 32 -3.12 -12.04 17.11
N ASP A 33 -4.37 -11.95 16.66
CA ASP A 33 -4.73 -11.64 15.28
C ASP A 33 -5.42 -10.27 15.18
N LYS A 34 -4.95 -9.44 14.25
CA LYS A 34 -5.58 -8.15 13.95
C LYS A 34 -7.02 -8.31 13.47
N TRP A 35 -7.33 -9.42 12.80
CA TRP A 35 -8.67 -9.69 12.30
C TRP A 35 -9.71 -9.68 13.43
N ASP A 36 -9.38 -10.29 14.57
CA ASP A 36 -10.27 -10.42 15.73
C ASP A 36 -10.62 -9.08 16.37
N VAL A 37 -9.76 -8.07 16.20
CA VAL A 37 -9.94 -6.73 16.78
C VAL A 37 -10.39 -5.68 15.77
N LEU A 38 -10.50 -6.03 14.48
CA LEU A 38 -10.97 -5.13 13.42
C LEU A 38 -12.33 -5.57 12.85
N ALA A 39 -12.48 -6.86 12.52
CA ALA A 39 -13.68 -7.39 11.85
C ALA A 39 -14.99 -7.20 12.63
N PRO A 40 -15.01 -7.17 13.98
CA PRO A 40 -16.24 -6.87 14.73
C PRO A 40 -16.73 -5.42 14.61
N TYR A 41 -15.89 -4.49 14.13
CA TYR A 41 -16.20 -3.06 14.12
C TYR A 41 -16.58 -2.58 12.71
N LYS A 42 -17.61 -1.72 12.64
CA LYS A 42 -17.96 -1.01 11.39
C LYS A 42 -16.98 0.10 11.04
N TYR A 43 -16.30 0.65 12.03
CA TYR A 43 -15.42 1.82 11.90
C TYR A 43 -14.11 1.58 12.65
N SER A 44 -13.00 2.03 12.09
CA SER A 44 -11.67 1.93 12.70
C SER A 44 -10.87 3.19 12.44
N ILE A 45 -9.92 3.50 13.32
CA ILE A 45 -9.03 4.66 13.17
C ILE A 45 -7.69 4.18 12.64
N ALA A 46 -7.31 4.66 11.46
CA ALA A 46 -6.07 4.30 10.76
C ALA A 46 -5.17 5.53 10.63
N MET A 47 -4.10 5.59 11.43
CA MET A 47 -3.18 6.73 11.44
C MET A 47 -1.76 6.29 11.14
N GLU A 48 -1.13 6.95 10.17
CA GLU A 48 0.27 6.80 9.87
C GLU A 48 1.17 7.51 10.88
N ASN A 49 2.42 7.08 10.93
CA ASN A 49 3.42 7.68 11.82
C ASN A 49 3.93 9.04 11.30
N SER A 50 3.77 9.33 10.01
CA SER A 50 4.14 10.61 9.38
C SER A 50 3.13 11.01 8.31
N VAL A 51 3.12 12.31 7.98
CA VAL A 51 2.27 12.88 6.93
C VAL A 51 3.16 13.19 5.74
N GLU A 52 3.07 12.36 4.71
CA GLU A 52 3.95 12.42 3.54
C GLU A 52 3.15 12.01 2.30
N LEU A 53 3.51 12.57 1.13
CA LEU A 53 2.91 12.17 -0.13
C LEU A 53 3.24 10.70 -0.42
N ASP A 54 2.25 9.97 -0.91
CA ASP A 54 2.38 8.57 -1.32
C ASP A 54 2.78 7.60 -0.18
N ASN A 55 2.75 8.07 1.08
CA ASN A 55 3.07 7.28 2.27
C ASN A 55 1.82 6.57 2.83
N LEU A 56 1.43 5.50 2.17
CA LEU A 56 0.37 4.59 2.60
C LEU A 56 0.99 3.29 3.10
N THR A 57 0.56 2.80 4.25
CA THR A 57 1.02 1.53 4.79
C THR A 57 -0.12 0.51 4.90
N GLU A 58 0.16 -0.63 5.55
CA GLU A 58 -0.82 -1.66 5.82
C GLU A 58 -2.00 -1.15 6.66
N LYS A 59 -1.86 -0.07 7.45
CA LYS A 59 -2.87 0.35 8.43
C LYS A 59 -4.24 0.62 7.81
N ILE A 60 -4.29 1.29 6.66
CA ILE A 60 -5.56 1.50 5.95
C ILE A 60 -6.00 0.23 5.20
N GLY A 61 -5.03 -0.53 4.69
CA GLY A 61 -5.28 -1.82 4.04
C GLY A 61 -5.95 -2.84 4.97
N ASP A 62 -5.51 -2.91 6.23
CA ASP A 62 -6.08 -3.75 7.28
C ASP A 62 -7.55 -3.39 7.55
N CYS A 63 -7.90 -2.11 7.46
CA CYS A 63 -9.29 -1.67 7.57
C CYS A 63 -10.12 -2.22 6.39
N PHE A 64 -9.61 -2.08 5.17
CA PHE A 64 -10.29 -2.59 3.99
C PHE A 64 -10.45 -4.11 3.99
N THR A 65 -9.42 -4.87 4.40
CA THR A 65 -9.51 -6.33 4.45
C THR A 65 -10.57 -6.81 5.43
N ALA A 66 -10.69 -6.14 6.59
CA ALA A 66 -11.72 -6.39 7.61
C ALA A 66 -13.09 -5.77 7.29
N LEU A 67 -13.23 -5.00 6.20
CA LEU A 67 -14.44 -4.24 5.86
C LEU A 67 -14.88 -3.25 6.95
N THR A 68 -13.92 -2.72 7.73
CA THR A 68 -14.18 -1.63 8.67
C THR A 68 -13.86 -0.30 7.99
N PHE A 69 -14.76 0.67 8.09
CA PHE A 69 -14.62 1.97 7.45
C PHE A 69 -13.54 2.79 8.17
N PRO A 70 -12.46 3.21 7.49
CA PRO A 70 -11.34 3.89 8.12
C PRO A 70 -11.58 5.41 8.29
N PHE A 71 -11.44 5.89 9.52
CA PHE A 71 -11.08 7.28 9.82
C PHE A 71 -9.57 7.43 9.68
N TYR A 72 -9.12 8.04 8.58
CA TYR A 72 -7.75 7.96 8.09
C TYR A 72 -6.96 9.27 8.24
N TYR A 73 -5.67 9.15 8.59
CA TYR A 73 -4.70 10.24 8.59
C TYR A 73 -3.29 9.76 8.21
N GLY A 74 -2.64 10.42 7.25
CA GLY A 74 -1.24 10.11 6.92
C GLY A 74 -0.78 10.43 5.50
N CYS A 75 -1.65 10.29 4.50
CA CYS A 75 -1.29 10.49 3.10
C CYS A 75 -2.16 11.60 2.48
N PRO A 76 -1.61 12.79 2.17
CA PRO A 76 -2.40 13.91 1.65
C PRO A 76 -3.04 13.65 0.27
N ASN A 77 -2.43 12.79 -0.55
CA ASN A 77 -2.88 12.41 -1.89
C ASN A 77 -3.42 10.98 -1.94
N ILE A 78 -4.03 10.51 -0.85
CA ILE A 78 -4.66 9.19 -0.76
C ILE A 78 -5.72 8.97 -1.85
N ASP A 79 -6.34 10.01 -2.37
CA ASP A 79 -7.35 9.94 -3.43
C ASP A 79 -6.80 9.49 -4.79
N LYS A 80 -5.47 9.48 -4.97
CA LYS A 80 -4.83 8.78 -6.10
C LYS A 80 -4.97 7.25 -5.99
N TYR A 81 -5.16 6.74 -4.78
CA TYR A 81 -5.09 5.31 -4.46
C TYR A 81 -6.44 4.71 -4.13
N TYR A 82 -7.32 5.43 -3.45
CA TYR A 82 -8.61 4.90 -3.02
C TYR A 82 -9.74 5.90 -3.26
N ASP A 83 -10.94 5.37 -3.45
CA ASP A 83 -12.15 6.18 -3.61
C ASP A 83 -12.40 7.00 -2.34
N LYS A 84 -12.81 8.27 -2.48
CA LYS A 84 -13.13 9.14 -1.34
C LYS A 84 -14.32 8.62 -0.53
N ASP A 85 -15.17 7.79 -1.13
CA ASP A 85 -16.27 7.12 -0.47
C ASP A 85 -15.82 5.89 0.34
N SER A 86 -14.53 5.55 0.35
CA SER A 86 -14.02 4.39 1.10
C SER A 86 -13.33 4.75 2.41
N TYR A 87 -13.15 6.03 2.73
CA TYR A 87 -12.49 6.48 3.96
C TYR A 87 -12.95 7.89 4.33
N GLN A 88 -12.80 8.25 5.60
CA GLN A 88 -12.98 9.63 6.04
C GLN A 88 -11.66 10.20 6.55
N LEU A 89 -11.21 11.31 5.97
CA LEU A 89 -10.06 12.04 6.47
C LEU A 89 -10.35 12.70 7.82
N ILE A 90 -9.47 12.46 8.78
CA ILE A 90 -9.41 13.13 10.09
C ILE A 90 -8.15 13.99 10.19
N ASP A 91 -8.09 14.89 11.17
CA ASP A 91 -6.89 15.69 11.43
C ASP A 91 -6.53 15.65 12.92
N ILE A 92 -5.37 15.07 13.23
CA ILE A 92 -4.92 14.94 14.62
C ILE A 92 -4.59 16.29 15.27
N ASN A 93 -4.44 17.36 14.49
CA ASN A 93 -4.18 18.71 14.99
C ASN A 93 -5.47 19.48 15.29
N ASP A 94 -6.63 18.96 14.86
CA ASP A 94 -7.96 19.48 15.13
C ASP A 94 -8.79 18.41 15.85
N PHE A 95 -8.60 18.32 17.16
CA PHE A 95 -9.22 17.28 17.99
C PHE A 95 -10.75 17.43 18.02
N ASP A 96 -11.26 18.62 18.30
CA ASP A 96 -12.71 18.86 18.44
C ASP A 96 -13.43 18.69 17.10
N GLY A 97 -12.86 19.20 16.01
CA GLY A 97 -13.40 19.01 14.67
C GLY A 97 -13.36 17.54 14.23
N THR A 98 -12.30 16.81 14.60
CA THR A 98 -12.24 15.36 14.36
C THR A 98 -13.27 14.59 15.16
N CYS A 99 -13.45 14.88 16.46
CA CYS A 99 -14.45 14.20 17.28
C CYS A 99 -15.86 14.44 16.76
N THR A 100 -16.20 15.70 16.44
CA THR A 100 -17.49 16.08 15.84
C THR A 100 -17.76 15.31 14.55
N LYS A 101 -16.73 15.20 13.69
CA LYS A 101 -16.84 14.47 12.42
C LYS A 101 -17.06 12.97 12.63
N ILE A 102 -16.32 12.35 13.55
CA ILE A 102 -16.49 10.93 13.90
C ILE A 102 -17.91 10.70 14.42
N GLU A 103 -18.37 11.52 15.38
CA GLU A 103 -19.70 11.42 15.98
C GLU A 103 -20.82 11.52 14.94
N ASN A 104 -20.73 12.49 14.04
CA ASN A 104 -21.73 12.64 12.98
C ASN A 104 -21.82 11.40 12.08
N ILE A 105 -20.69 10.77 11.77
CA ILE A 105 -20.63 9.59 10.90
C ILE A 105 -21.12 8.32 11.60
N ILE A 106 -20.72 8.10 12.86
CA ILE A 106 -21.13 6.89 13.59
C ILE A 106 -22.61 6.91 14.00
N ASN A 107 -23.19 8.11 14.15
CA ASN A 107 -24.60 8.29 14.48
C ASN A 107 -25.52 8.21 13.22
N ASP A 108 -24.96 8.26 12.02
CA ASP A 108 -25.70 8.00 10.78
C ASP A 108 -25.80 6.49 10.52
N GLU A 109 -26.98 5.92 10.78
CA GLU A 109 -27.26 4.49 10.60
C GLU A 109 -27.09 4.00 9.15
N GLN A 110 -27.22 4.88 8.15
CA GLN A 110 -27.11 4.52 6.74
C GLN A 110 -25.70 4.69 6.20
N HIS A 111 -24.85 5.48 6.86
CA HIS A 111 -23.50 5.79 6.39
C HIS A 111 -22.73 4.54 5.99
N TYR A 112 -22.58 3.57 6.90
CA TYR A 112 -21.81 2.35 6.59
C TYR A 112 -22.38 1.59 5.37
N LYS A 113 -23.71 1.48 5.27
CA LYS A 113 -24.37 0.76 4.16
C LYS A 113 -24.15 1.47 2.82
N GLN A 114 -24.18 2.80 2.80
CA GLN A 114 -23.95 3.60 1.60
C GLN A 114 -22.51 3.46 1.08
N HIS A 115 -21.53 3.36 1.98
CA HIS A 115 -20.12 3.27 1.63
C HIS A 115 -19.59 1.83 1.46
N LEU A 116 -20.40 0.81 1.78
CA LEU A 116 -19.99 -0.61 1.72
C LEU A 116 -19.48 -1.04 0.33
N LYS A 117 -20.06 -0.46 -0.74
CA LYS A 117 -19.60 -0.72 -2.11
C LYS A 117 -18.17 -0.21 -2.32
N ALA A 118 -17.90 1.05 -2.00
CA ALA A 118 -16.57 1.65 -2.12
C ALA A 118 -15.54 0.96 -1.21
N LEU A 119 -15.96 0.51 -0.02
CA LEU A 119 -15.14 -0.33 0.87
C LEU A 119 -14.75 -1.65 0.24
N THR A 120 -15.71 -2.34 -0.37
CA THR A 120 -15.49 -3.63 -1.04
C THR A 120 -14.57 -3.48 -2.25
N GLU A 121 -14.75 -2.41 -3.03
CA GLU A 121 -13.88 -2.08 -4.17
C GLU A 121 -12.46 -1.77 -3.69
N SER A 122 -12.31 -1.03 -2.59
CA SER A 122 -11.00 -0.72 -1.99
C SER A 122 -10.31 -1.95 -1.40
N LYS A 123 -11.07 -2.86 -0.79
CA LYS A 123 -10.59 -4.19 -0.37
C LYS A 123 -10.04 -4.98 -1.54
N ASN A 124 -10.82 -5.08 -2.62
CA ASN A 124 -10.40 -5.80 -3.82
C ASN A 124 -9.17 -5.15 -4.45
N LYS A 125 -9.09 -3.82 -4.46
CA LYS A 125 -7.92 -3.09 -4.95
C LYS A 125 -6.70 -3.38 -4.08
N TYR A 126 -6.81 -3.30 -2.75
CA TYR A 126 -5.73 -3.61 -1.82
C TYR A 126 -5.18 -5.01 -1.99
N ILE A 127 -6.06 -6.01 -1.94
CA ILE A 127 -5.68 -7.41 -2.05
C ILE A 127 -5.01 -7.68 -3.41
N ASN A 128 -5.55 -7.16 -4.51
CA ASN A 128 -5.06 -7.52 -5.84
C ASN A 128 -3.92 -6.65 -6.37
N GLN A 129 -3.66 -5.47 -5.79
CA GLN A 129 -2.68 -4.51 -6.31
C GLN A 129 -1.60 -4.10 -5.31
N PHE A 130 -1.92 -4.01 -4.02
CA PHE A 130 -1.03 -3.44 -3.01
C PHE A 130 -0.39 -4.49 -2.09
N VAL A 131 -1.01 -5.66 -1.91
CA VAL A 131 -0.37 -6.78 -1.24
C VAL A 131 0.85 -7.26 -2.04
N LEU A 132 1.93 -7.60 -1.33
CA LEU A 132 3.24 -7.90 -1.94
C LEU A 132 3.18 -8.96 -3.06
N MET A 133 2.50 -10.08 -2.82
CA MET A 133 2.46 -11.17 -3.80
C MET A 133 1.74 -10.77 -5.09
N PRO A 134 0.51 -10.22 -5.05
CA PRO A 134 -0.15 -9.70 -6.25
C PRO A 134 0.60 -8.54 -6.91
N LEU A 135 1.23 -7.66 -6.12
CA LEU A 135 2.05 -6.56 -6.64
C LEU A 135 3.21 -7.09 -7.51
N ILE A 136 3.97 -8.08 -7.01
CA ILE A 136 5.05 -8.73 -7.76
C ILE A 136 4.50 -9.46 -8.98
N ALA A 137 3.41 -10.21 -8.84
CA ALA A 137 2.81 -10.97 -9.94
C ALA A 137 2.35 -10.04 -11.08
N ASN A 138 1.70 -8.93 -10.75
CA ASN A 138 1.26 -7.93 -11.72
C ASN A 138 2.46 -7.24 -12.39
N PHE A 139 3.50 -6.92 -11.63
CA PHE A 139 4.73 -6.37 -12.19
C PHE A 139 5.36 -7.31 -13.23
N ILE A 140 5.56 -8.60 -12.88
CA ILE A 140 6.12 -9.59 -13.80
C ILE A 140 5.25 -9.74 -15.04
N LYS A 141 3.92 -9.84 -14.87
CA LYS A 141 2.98 -9.96 -15.98
C LYS A 141 3.10 -8.78 -16.95
N ASN A 142 3.12 -7.56 -16.43
CA ASN A 142 3.24 -6.35 -17.24
C ASN A 142 4.57 -6.29 -18.00
N GLU A 143 5.68 -6.69 -17.36
CA GLU A 143 7.00 -6.76 -18.00
C GLU A 143 7.03 -7.80 -19.13
N CYS A 144 6.45 -8.99 -18.91
CA CYS A 144 6.36 -10.04 -19.93
C CYS A 144 5.50 -9.61 -21.13
N GLU A 145 4.36 -8.96 -20.89
CA GLU A 145 3.46 -8.45 -21.94
C GLU A 145 4.12 -7.35 -22.77
N GLN A 146 4.90 -6.45 -22.16
CA GLN A 146 5.66 -5.42 -22.87
C GLN A 146 6.77 -6.04 -23.73
N ARG A 147 7.48 -7.05 -23.23
CA ARG A 147 8.50 -7.79 -24.01
C ARG A 147 7.91 -8.52 -25.21
N ASN A 148 6.73 -9.09 -25.09
CA ASN A 148 6.06 -9.79 -26.21
C ASN A 148 5.62 -8.84 -27.34
N LYS A 149 5.47 -7.54 -27.07
CA LYS A 149 5.20 -6.52 -28.09
C LYS A 149 6.47 -6.02 -28.80
N SER A 150 7.64 -6.22 -28.19
CA SER A 150 8.94 -6.01 -28.83
C SER A 150 9.25 -7.21 -29.72
N THR A 151 9.68 -6.98 -30.97
CA THR A 151 10.10 -8.06 -31.88
C THR A 151 11.13 -8.94 -31.20
N SER A 152 10.81 -10.22 -30.98
CA SER A 152 11.74 -11.17 -30.39
C SER A 152 12.98 -11.29 -31.27
N THR A 153 14.11 -10.74 -30.83
CA THR A 153 15.39 -11.10 -31.43
C THR A 153 15.61 -12.57 -31.14
N LYS A 154 15.79 -13.40 -32.17
CA LYS A 154 16.05 -14.82 -32.02
C LYS A 154 17.43 -15.00 -31.36
N ILE A 155 17.47 -15.09 -30.04
CA ILE A 155 18.70 -15.32 -29.29
C ILE A 155 18.91 -16.83 -29.21
N THR A 156 19.89 -17.34 -29.96
CA THR A 156 20.35 -18.72 -29.84
C THR A 156 21.28 -18.80 -28.63
N LEU A 157 20.84 -19.45 -27.55
CA LEU A 157 21.74 -19.78 -26.44
C LEU A 157 22.76 -20.81 -26.94
N MET A 158 24.03 -20.41 -26.96
CA MET A 158 25.14 -21.28 -27.34
C MET A 158 25.95 -21.65 -26.11
N GLU A 159 26.42 -22.89 -26.07
CA GLU A 159 27.40 -23.36 -25.10
C GLU A 159 28.64 -22.45 -25.09
N SER A 160 29.17 -22.14 -23.89
CA SER A 160 30.29 -21.22 -23.70
C SER A 160 31.55 -21.63 -24.48
N SER A 161 31.75 -22.93 -24.73
CA SER A 161 32.82 -23.47 -25.56
C SER A 161 32.80 -22.95 -27.02
N LYS A 162 31.63 -22.51 -27.52
CA LYS A 162 31.49 -21.93 -28.87
C LYS A 162 31.84 -20.44 -28.94
N PHE A 163 31.90 -19.73 -27.81
CA PHE A 163 32.26 -18.31 -27.75
C PHE A 163 33.77 -18.05 -27.97
N GLN A 164 34.64 -18.99 -27.58
CA GLN A 164 36.09 -18.82 -27.71
C GLN A 164 36.54 -18.64 -29.17
N LYS A 165 35.88 -19.29 -30.14
CA LYS A 165 36.24 -19.20 -31.57
C LYS A 165 35.98 -17.82 -32.17
N ILE A 166 35.03 -17.05 -31.62
CA ILE A 166 34.67 -15.72 -32.13
C ILE A 166 35.69 -14.67 -31.64
N SER A 167 36.16 -14.77 -30.39
CA SER A 167 37.08 -13.77 -29.82
C SER A 167 38.45 -13.75 -30.52
N PHE A 168 39.00 -14.92 -30.87
CA PHE A 168 40.29 -15.00 -31.55
C PHE A 168 40.24 -14.42 -32.97
N ARG A 169 39.15 -14.66 -33.71
CA ARG A 169 39.00 -14.16 -35.08
C ARG A 169 38.85 -12.63 -35.11
N PHE A 170 38.12 -12.05 -34.16
CA PHE A 170 38.02 -10.60 -33.99
C PHE A 170 39.34 -9.96 -33.53
N MET A 171 40.05 -10.62 -32.61
CA MET A 171 41.35 -10.15 -32.13
C MET A 171 42.40 -10.15 -33.25
N ILE A 172 42.47 -11.22 -34.06
CA ILE A 172 43.35 -11.29 -35.23
C ILE A 172 42.97 -10.24 -36.28
N TYR A 173 41.67 -10.06 -36.56
CA TYR A 173 41.21 -9.04 -37.52
C TYR A 173 41.62 -7.63 -37.09
N ASN A 174 41.49 -7.30 -35.80
CA ASN A 174 41.91 -6.01 -35.27
C ASN A 174 43.43 -5.84 -35.34
N ILE A 175 44.22 -6.85 -34.97
CA ILE A 175 45.69 -6.81 -35.06
C ILE A 175 46.16 -6.59 -36.51
N ILE A 176 45.60 -7.33 -37.47
CA ILE A 176 45.94 -7.19 -38.90
C ILE A 176 45.62 -5.78 -39.40
N ASN A 177 44.46 -5.22 -39.02
CA ASN A 177 44.08 -3.87 -39.43
C ASN A 177 44.94 -2.78 -38.78
N THR A 178 45.41 -2.99 -37.55
CA THR A 178 46.34 -2.07 -36.89
C THR A 178 47.72 -2.09 -37.55
N LEU A 179 48.22 -3.28 -37.94
CA LEU A 179 49.51 -3.42 -38.63
C LEU A 179 49.50 -2.89 -40.06
N LYS A 180 48.35 -2.90 -40.75
CA LYS A 180 48.21 -2.29 -42.09
C LYS A 180 48.18 -0.76 -42.09
N LYS A 181 48.07 -0.12 -40.92
CA LYS A 181 48.04 1.34 -40.75
C LYS A 181 49.39 1.93 -40.32
N LEU A 182 50.42 1.10 -40.18
CA LEU A 182 51.83 1.46 -40.00
C LEU A 182 52.54 1.36 -41.35
#